data_AF-A0A6J2TYD8-F1
#
_entry.id   AF-A0A6J2TYD8-F1
#
_cell.length_a   1.000
_cell.length_b   1.000
_cell.length_c   1.000
_cell.angle_alpha   90.00
_cell.angle_beta   90.00
_cell.angle_gamma   90.00
#
_symmetry.space_group_name_H-M   'P 1'
#
loop_
_entity.id
_entity.type
_entity.pdbx_description
1 polymer ?
#
loop_
_entity_poly.entity_id
_entity_poly.type
_entity_poly.pdbx_seq_one_letter_code
_entity_poly.pdbx_strand_id
1 'polypeptide(L)'
;MGIVFPYLGEFQPTKYREKILCWMELFWTFGIILLPGIAWSVIPLQINLQFSVFTYHSWNLFVAICAIPSILLGLWLFSFPESPKFLLEHGETDKALDILVCMFIQNTGRKRDDYPCKSLRGPDRSNKKNGEKGIPNLRFRRPNELKILISEIWTQTKTLSKKPYLKNSFLTCGIQFCLTTSYYTLMVWFPELFHRFDDYEKANPGISASVCDVSSIVITNSTLSGCDSKINSQVFLHTIIIGIACIPTSFWLPLCVHHLGIKFFLVFSLTVAGFITFGLYFVRTSLENLILSCIFEALTSLSISTVYCVMVDLFPTNLRVMAAAMSMTFGRGGALLGNLIFGFLIDLNCIIPITVFSAMLFVSAFLCWLLPTTGTQALD
;
A
#
# COMPACT_ATOMS: atom_id res chain seq x y z
N MET A 1 1.37 -1.79 5.79
CA MET A 1 1.19 -0.33 5.61
C MET A 1 0.48 0.34 6.78
N GLY A 2 -0.75 -0.05 7.15
CA GLY A 2 -1.57 0.69 8.12
C GLY A 2 -0.99 0.90 9.54
N ILE A 3 -0.04 0.07 9.99
CA ILE A 3 0.65 0.24 11.29
C ILE A 3 2.04 0.86 11.11
N VAL A 4 2.76 0.47 10.06
CA VAL A 4 4.17 0.85 9.85
C VAL A 4 4.34 2.35 9.63
N PHE A 5 3.49 2.97 8.81
CA PHE A 5 3.53 4.42 8.55
C PHE A 5 3.21 5.24 9.82
N PRO A 6 2.11 4.98 10.56
CA PRO A 6 1.86 5.64 11.83
C PRO A 6 2.96 5.43 12.86
N TYR A 7 3.45 4.19 13.00
CA TYR A 7 4.51 3.84 13.94
C TYR A 7 5.77 4.65 13.63
N LEU A 8 6.32 4.56 12.40
CA LEU A 8 7.50 5.34 12.03
C LEU A 8 7.27 6.86 12.19
N GLY A 9 6.09 7.35 11.82
CA GLY A 9 5.72 8.76 11.93
C GLY A 9 5.64 9.29 13.36
N GLU A 10 5.53 8.42 14.37
CA GLU A 10 5.53 8.79 15.80
C GLU A 10 6.94 8.90 16.40
N PHE A 11 7.93 8.29 15.76
CA PHE A 11 9.35 8.42 16.13
C PHE A 11 10.02 9.64 15.47
N GLN A 12 9.32 10.32 14.56
CA GLN A 12 9.88 11.43 13.80
C GLN A 12 9.33 12.80 14.24
N PRO A 13 10.18 13.83 14.33
CA PRO A 13 9.73 15.20 14.53
C PRO A 13 8.97 15.68 13.29
N THR A 14 7.99 16.59 13.49
CA THR A 14 7.12 17.11 12.42
C THR A 14 7.91 17.63 11.20
N LYS A 15 9.08 18.23 11.42
CA LYS A 15 9.94 18.78 10.34
C LYS A 15 10.49 17.74 9.37
N TYR A 16 10.82 16.53 9.85
CA TYR A 16 11.43 15.49 9.01
C TYR A 16 10.48 14.32 8.72
N ARG A 17 9.33 14.28 9.39
CA ARG A 17 8.36 13.19 9.30
C ARG A 17 7.96 12.90 7.86
N GLU A 18 7.50 13.90 7.13
CA GLU A 18 7.04 13.73 5.74
C GLU A 18 8.12 13.14 4.83
N LYS A 19 9.35 13.68 4.91
CA LYS A 19 10.50 13.20 4.13
C LYS A 19 10.83 11.74 4.46
N ILE A 20 10.92 11.39 5.74
CA ILE A 20 11.29 10.04 6.19
C ILE A 20 10.21 9.02 5.84
N LEU A 21 8.92 9.40 5.93
CA LEU A 21 7.82 8.53 5.50
C LEU A 21 7.87 8.29 3.99
N CYS A 22 8.26 9.28 3.18
CA CYS A 22 8.44 9.09 1.73
C CYS A 22 9.55 8.09 1.40
N TRP A 23 10.63 8.01 2.19
CA TRP A 23 11.69 7.00 2.00
C TRP A 23 11.18 5.56 2.17
N MET A 24 10.02 5.35 2.80
CA MET A 24 9.44 4.01 2.94
C MET A 24 9.06 3.37 1.60
N GLU A 25 8.82 4.18 0.56
CA GLU A 25 8.48 3.69 -0.78
C GLU A 25 9.59 2.84 -1.42
N LEU A 26 10.85 3.10 -1.06
CA LEU A 26 11.97 2.30 -1.55
C LEU A 26 11.93 0.86 -1.05
N PHE A 27 11.49 0.63 0.19
CA PHE A 27 11.32 -0.73 0.72
C PHE A 27 10.18 -1.47 0.03
N TRP A 28 9.11 -0.75 -0.34
CA TRP A 28 8.02 -1.32 -1.14
C TRP A 28 8.51 -1.74 -2.52
N THR A 29 9.26 -0.86 -3.20
CA THR A 29 9.88 -1.14 -4.51
C THR A 29 10.81 -2.36 -4.45
N PHE A 30 11.65 -2.44 -3.41
CA PHE A 30 12.52 -3.59 -3.20
C PHE A 30 11.72 -4.89 -3.09
N GLY A 31 10.58 -4.88 -2.38
CA GLY A 31 9.69 -6.02 -2.27
C GLY A 31 9.10 -6.47 -3.61
N ILE A 32 8.65 -5.52 -4.44
CA ILE A 32 8.08 -5.79 -5.77
C ILE A 32 9.12 -6.41 -6.72
N ILE A 33 10.41 -6.05 -6.60
CA ILE A 33 11.48 -6.63 -7.43
C ILE A 33 11.88 -8.01 -6.90
N LEU A 34 12.01 -8.14 -5.59
CA LEU A 34 12.48 -9.37 -4.94
C LEU A 34 11.49 -10.52 -5.15
N LEU A 35 10.18 -10.27 -5.03
CA LEU A 35 9.16 -11.31 -5.06
C LEU A 35 9.12 -12.09 -6.40
N PRO A 36 9.05 -11.45 -7.58
CA PRO A 36 9.16 -12.13 -8.87
C PRO A 36 10.53 -12.79 -9.08
N GLY A 37 11.61 -12.23 -8.54
CA GLY A 37 12.94 -12.85 -8.60
C GLY A 37 13.02 -14.18 -7.85
N ILE A 38 12.43 -14.25 -6.66
CA ILE A 38 12.28 -15.51 -5.91
C ILE A 38 11.35 -16.46 -6.67
N ALA A 39 10.22 -15.97 -7.20
CA ALA A 39 9.29 -16.78 -7.98
C ALA A 39 9.96 -17.42 -9.19
N TRP A 40 10.76 -16.64 -9.94
CA TRP A 40 11.50 -17.11 -11.10
C TRP A 40 12.57 -18.14 -10.75
N SER A 41 13.19 -18.02 -9.58
CA SER A 41 14.20 -18.98 -9.12
C SER A 41 13.60 -20.31 -8.67
N VAL A 42 12.36 -20.31 -8.15
CA VAL A 42 11.75 -21.47 -7.48
C VAL A 42 10.76 -22.22 -8.37
N ILE A 43 9.87 -21.52 -9.07
CA ILE A 43 8.78 -22.15 -9.84
C ILE A 43 9.29 -23.07 -10.96
N PRO A 44 10.36 -22.73 -11.71
CA PRO A 44 10.89 -23.60 -12.76
C PRO A 44 11.59 -24.88 -12.28
N LEU A 45 11.81 -25.06 -10.96
CA LEU A 45 12.51 -26.23 -10.42
C LEU A 45 11.70 -27.54 -10.54
N GLN A 46 10.43 -27.48 -10.95
CA GLN A 46 9.54 -28.64 -11.20
C GLN A 46 9.56 -29.71 -10.07
N ILE A 47 9.68 -29.26 -8.82
CA ILE A 47 9.58 -30.10 -7.63
C ILE A 47 8.16 -30.65 -7.55
N ASN A 48 8.06 -31.98 -7.64
CA ASN A 48 6.82 -32.74 -7.45
C ASN A 48 7.10 -33.88 -6.47
N LEU A 49 6.84 -33.65 -5.18
CA LEU A 49 6.95 -34.69 -4.15
C LEU A 49 5.54 -35.17 -3.80
N GLN A 50 5.25 -36.43 -4.09
CA GLN A 50 3.97 -37.05 -3.74
C GLN A 50 4.11 -37.74 -2.38
N PHE A 51 3.37 -37.26 -1.39
CA PHE A 51 3.17 -37.96 -0.12
C PHE A 51 1.79 -38.63 -0.12
N SER A 52 1.59 -39.65 0.72
CA SER A 52 0.34 -40.43 0.82
C SER A 52 -0.92 -39.57 1.06
N VAL A 53 -0.78 -38.36 1.61
CA VAL A 53 -1.90 -37.46 1.97
C VAL A 53 -1.83 -36.09 1.26
N PHE A 54 -0.68 -35.71 0.69
CA PHE A 54 -0.48 -34.37 0.14
C PHE A 54 0.58 -34.35 -0.97
N THR A 55 0.38 -33.51 -1.99
CA THR A 55 1.30 -33.32 -3.10
C THR A 55 2.04 -31.98 -2.97
N TYR A 56 3.35 -32.04 -2.75
CA TYR A 56 4.18 -30.86 -2.60
C TYR A 56 4.72 -30.42 -3.97
N HIS A 57 4.30 -29.23 -4.39
CA HIS A 57 4.69 -28.61 -5.65
C HIS A 57 5.66 -27.45 -5.41
N SER A 58 6.37 -27.01 -6.46
CA SER A 58 7.31 -25.88 -6.41
C SER A 58 6.69 -24.57 -5.86
N TRP A 59 5.40 -24.31 -6.12
CA TRP A 59 4.72 -23.11 -5.61
C TRP A 59 4.55 -23.13 -4.08
N ASN A 60 4.46 -24.31 -3.44
CA ASN A 60 4.43 -24.42 -1.98
C ASN A 60 5.75 -23.94 -1.37
N LEU A 61 6.87 -24.28 -2.02
CA LEU A 61 8.20 -23.84 -1.61
C LEU A 61 8.34 -22.32 -1.76
N PHE A 62 7.82 -21.76 -2.85
CA PHE A 62 7.78 -20.31 -3.06
C PHE A 62 7.02 -19.60 -1.92
N VAL A 63 5.82 -20.08 -1.56
CA VAL A 63 5.03 -19.53 -0.45
C VAL A 63 5.79 -19.67 0.88
N ALA A 64 6.43 -20.82 1.12
CA ALA A 64 7.21 -21.05 2.34
C ALA A 64 8.40 -20.08 2.45
N ILE A 65 9.14 -19.84 1.37
CA ILE A 65 10.25 -18.87 1.34
C ILE A 65 9.73 -17.45 1.62
N CYS A 66 8.59 -17.06 1.04
CA CYS A 66 7.97 -15.75 1.29
C CYS A 66 7.48 -15.57 2.73
N ALA A 67 7.21 -16.66 3.46
CA ALA A 67 6.80 -16.61 4.86
C ALA A 67 7.98 -16.34 5.81
N ILE A 68 9.22 -16.69 5.44
CA ILE A 68 10.40 -16.56 6.32
C ILE A 68 10.61 -15.12 6.79
N PRO A 69 10.64 -14.08 5.92
CA PRO A 69 10.80 -12.69 6.37
C PRO A 69 9.68 -12.25 7.32
N SER A 70 8.44 -12.72 7.09
CA SER A 70 7.30 -12.37 7.93
C SER A 70 7.42 -12.95 9.34
N ILE A 71 7.88 -14.19 9.46
CA ILE A 71 8.12 -14.84 10.76
C ILE A 71 9.28 -14.14 11.51
N LEU A 72 10.37 -13.85 10.80
CA LEU A 72 11.51 -13.12 11.38
C LEU A 72 11.09 -11.75 11.90
N LEU A 73 10.30 -11.00 11.13
CA LEU A 73 9.75 -9.71 11.57
C LEU A 73 8.82 -9.85 12.78
N GLY A 74 7.99 -10.90 12.81
CA GLY A 74 7.11 -11.20 13.97
C GLY A 74 7.90 -11.46 15.25
N LEU A 75 9.02 -12.19 15.16
CA LEU A 75 9.94 -12.39 16.29
C LEU A 75 10.66 -11.09 16.67
N TRP A 76 11.06 -10.29 15.69
CA TRP A 76 11.78 -9.04 15.94
C TRP A 76 10.91 -7.96 16.58
N LEU A 77 9.59 -7.98 16.30
CA LEU A 77 8.62 -7.04 16.86
C LEU A 77 8.61 -7.04 18.40
N PHE A 78 8.91 -8.17 19.06
CA PHE A 78 9.02 -8.23 20.54
C PHE A 78 10.14 -7.36 21.10
N SER A 79 11.12 -6.96 20.28
CA SER A 79 12.21 -6.06 20.67
C SER A 79 11.91 -4.59 20.41
N PHE A 80 10.85 -4.27 19.65
CA PHE A 80 10.51 -2.89 19.34
C PHE A 80 9.82 -2.23 20.54
N PRO A 81 10.27 -1.02 20.96
CA PRO A 81 9.61 -0.28 22.02
C PRO A 81 8.29 0.31 21.52
N GLU A 82 7.38 0.58 22.45
CA GLU A 82 6.19 1.38 22.16
C GLU A 82 6.57 2.81 21.76
N SER A 83 5.73 3.48 20.99
CA SER A 83 6.07 4.83 20.52
C SER A 83 6.07 5.83 21.69
N PRO A 84 7.03 6.78 21.73
CA PRO A 84 7.08 7.78 22.80
C PRO A 84 5.83 8.67 22.81
N LYS A 85 5.24 8.94 21.64
CA LYS A 85 4.03 9.74 21.52
C LYS A 85 2.79 9.01 22.06
N PHE A 86 2.68 7.72 21.80
CA PHE A 86 1.62 6.87 22.35
C PHE A 86 1.69 6.82 23.88
N LEU A 87 2.88 6.63 24.45
CA LEU A 87 3.09 6.58 25.90
C LEU A 87 2.74 7.91 26.58
N LEU A 88 3.06 9.04 25.94
CA LEU A 88 2.68 10.37 26.42
C LEU A 88 1.15 10.56 26.47
N GLU A 89 0.43 10.13 25.43
CA GLU A 89 -1.03 10.19 25.40
C GLU A 89 -1.69 9.32 26.49
N HIS A 90 -1.02 8.24 26.89
CA HIS A 90 -1.43 7.36 27.99
C HIS A 90 -1.03 7.86 29.38
N GLY A 91 -0.26 8.95 29.46
CA GLY A 91 0.22 9.51 30.73
C GLY A 91 1.41 8.75 31.32
N GLU A 92 2.04 7.84 30.57
CA GLU A 92 3.28 7.15 30.96
C GLU A 92 4.51 7.99 30.56
N THR A 93 4.63 9.19 31.15
CA THR A 93 5.66 10.18 30.80
C THR A 93 7.09 9.68 31.03
N ASP A 94 7.31 8.87 32.06
CA ASP A 94 8.66 8.39 32.42
C ASP A 94 9.17 7.38 31.40
N LYS A 95 8.31 6.45 30.97
CA LYS A 95 8.67 5.47 29.91
C LYS A 95 8.89 6.16 28.57
N ALA A 96 8.08 7.16 28.25
CA ALA A 96 8.28 7.96 27.04
C ALA A 96 9.64 8.68 27.07
N LEU A 97 10.04 9.22 28.22
CA LEU A 97 11.34 9.86 28.41
C LEU A 97 12.49 8.86 28.24
N ASP A 98 12.39 7.68 28.83
CA ASP A 98 13.40 6.62 28.70
C ASP A 98 13.65 6.24 27.24
N ILE A 99 12.57 6.14 26.45
CA ILE A 99 12.64 5.80 25.03
C ILE A 99 13.29 6.93 24.21
N LEU A 100 12.97 8.21 24.51
CA LEU A 100 13.63 9.35 23.87
C LEU A 100 15.12 9.45 24.22
N VAL A 101 15.48 9.16 25.47
CA VAL A 101 16.88 9.09 25.92
C VAL A 101 17.61 7.95 25.19
N CYS A 102 16.99 6.79 25.04
CA CYS A 102 17.56 5.66 24.30
C CYS A 102 17.84 6.05 22.84
N MET A 103 16.90 6.72 22.17
CA MET A 103 17.12 7.26 20.82
C MET A 103 18.26 8.26 20.76
N PHE A 104 18.36 9.16 21.74
CA PHE A 104 19.44 10.14 21.80
C PHE A 104 20.81 9.46 21.94
N ILE A 105 20.93 8.47 22.82
CA ILE A 105 22.17 7.71 23.03
C ILE A 105 22.55 6.97 21.74
N GLN A 106 21.59 6.29 21.09
CA GLN A 106 21.85 5.55 19.85
C GLN A 106 22.23 6.47 18.68
N ASN A 107 21.58 7.63 18.55
CA ASN A 107 21.82 8.55 17.43
C ASN A 107 23.09 9.40 17.61
N THR A 108 23.47 9.74 18.84
CA THR A 108 24.59 10.67 19.11
C THR A 108 25.82 10.02 19.73
N GLY A 109 25.68 8.83 20.33
CA GLY A 109 26.73 8.16 21.11
C GLY A 109 27.06 8.84 22.44
N ARG A 110 26.31 9.88 22.85
CA ARG A 110 26.54 10.64 24.09
C ARG A 110 25.93 9.93 25.31
N LYS A 111 26.29 10.39 26.51
CA LYS A 111 25.80 9.81 27.77
C LYS A 111 24.36 10.23 28.03
N ARG A 112 23.65 9.45 28.85
CA ARG A 112 22.28 9.73 29.31
C ARG A 112 22.14 11.12 29.94
N ASP A 113 23.14 11.55 30.70
CA ASP A 113 23.11 12.81 31.45
C ASP A 113 23.19 14.06 30.55
N ASP A 114 23.65 13.90 29.31
CA ASP A 114 23.74 14.98 28.33
C ASP A 114 22.39 15.27 27.64
N TYR A 115 21.35 14.48 27.95
CA TYR A 115 20.03 14.68 27.38
C TYR A 115 19.34 15.93 27.99
N PRO A 116 18.90 16.91 27.19
CA PRO A 116 18.47 18.22 27.68
C PRO A 116 17.15 18.21 28.44
N CYS A 117 16.26 17.24 28.18
CA CYS A 117 14.92 17.20 28.77
C CYS A 117 14.89 16.23 29.96
N LYS A 118 14.56 16.73 31.16
CA LYS A 118 14.47 15.91 32.39
C LYS A 118 13.05 15.46 32.73
N SER A 119 12.03 16.14 32.21
CA SER A 119 10.63 15.78 32.40
C SER A 119 9.80 16.16 31.18
N LEU A 120 8.75 15.38 30.93
CA LEU A 120 7.78 15.61 29.86
C LEU A 120 6.46 16.07 30.47
N ARG A 121 5.84 17.08 29.87
CA ARG A 121 4.51 17.54 30.29
C ARG A 121 3.46 16.52 29.86
N GLY A 122 2.74 15.96 30.84
CA GLY A 122 1.61 15.08 30.58
C GLY A 122 0.42 15.82 29.95
N PRO A 123 -0.53 15.10 29.32
CA PRO A 123 -1.72 15.71 28.75
C PRO A 123 -2.56 16.42 29.83
N ASP A 124 -3.00 17.66 29.56
CA ASP A 124 -3.82 18.46 30.49
C ASP A 124 -5.12 17.70 30.82
N ARG A 125 -5.25 17.23 32.06
CA ARG A 125 -6.40 16.45 32.56
C ARG A 125 -7.71 17.25 32.67
N SER A 126 -7.70 18.55 32.37
CA SER A 126 -8.85 19.45 32.59
C SER A 126 -9.98 19.34 31.56
N ASN A 127 -9.80 18.63 30.44
CA ASN A 127 -10.81 18.56 29.37
C ASN A 127 -11.31 17.15 29.02
N LYS A 128 -10.90 16.10 29.76
CA LYS A 128 -11.51 14.77 29.61
C LYS A 128 -12.87 14.74 30.32
N LYS A 129 -13.94 15.00 29.57
CA LYS A 129 -15.30 14.63 29.98
C LYS A 129 -15.29 13.16 30.43
N ASN A 130 -15.86 12.90 31.59
CA ASN A 130 -16.11 11.58 32.19
C ASN A 130 -16.40 10.50 31.12
N GLY A 131 -15.42 9.64 30.81
CA GLY A 131 -15.61 8.54 29.87
C GLY A 131 -14.32 7.90 29.34
N GLU A 132 -13.26 8.67 29.07
CA GLU A 132 -12.03 8.16 28.46
C GLU A 132 -11.02 7.66 29.51
N LYS A 133 -11.28 6.48 30.09
CA LYS A 133 -10.25 5.74 30.82
C LYS A 133 -9.19 5.31 29.79
N GLY A 134 -7.98 5.87 29.91
CA GLY A 134 -6.83 5.45 29.10
C GLY A 134 -6.63 3.94 29.17
N ILE A 135 -6.11 3.36 28.08
CA ILE A 135 -5.93 1.92 27.89
C ILE A 135 -5.17 1.35 29.09
N PRO A 136 -5.82 0.61 30.02
CA PRO A 136 -5.08 -0.17 30.99
C PRO A 136 -4.48 -1.33 30.21
N ASN A 137 -3.18 -1.62 30.40
CA ASN A 137 -2.48 -2.78 29.83
C ASN A 137 -3.41 -3.99 29.65
N LEU A 138 -3.94 -4.18 28.43
CA LEU A 138 -4.93 -5.21 28.14
C LEU A 138 -4.23 -6.56 28.09
N ARG A 139 -4.17 -7.24 29.24
CA ARG A 139 -3.89 -8.67 29.30
C ARG A 139 -5.13 -9.40 28.80
N PHE A 140 -5.07 -9.98 27.60
CA PHE A 140 -6.10 -10.80 26.96
C PHE A 140 -6.57 -11.98 27.84
N ARG A 141 -7.42 -11.73 28.85
CA ARG A 141 -7.82 -12.78 29.78
C ARG A 141 -9.33 -12.86 30.03
N ARG A 142 -10.14 -11.88 29.61
CA ARG A 142 -11.60 -11.92 29.87
C ARG A 142 -12.49 -11.48 28.69
N PRO A 143 -13.65 -12.13 28.46
CA PRO A 143 -14.59 -11.78 27.38
C PRO A 143 -15.23 -10.39 27.53
N ASN A 144 -15.28 -9.85 28.76
CA ASN A 144 -15.74 -8.48 29.01
C ASN A 144 -14.76 -7.42 28.45
N GLU A 145 -13.48 -7.76 28.29
CA GLU A 145 -12.46 -6.85 27.74
C GLU A 145 -12.56 -6.76 26.20
N LEU A 146 -12.98 -7.84 25.53
CA LEU A 146 -13.27 -7.81 24.09
C LEU A 146 -14.46 -6.90 23.78
N LYS A 147 -15.52 -6.93 24.61
CA LYS A 147 -16.65 -6.01 24.48
C LYS A 147 -16.22 -4.55 24.66
N ILE A 148 -15.33 -4.29 25.61
CA ILE A 148 -14.76 -2.95 25.83
C ILE A 148 -13.95 -2.51 24.62
N LEU A 149 -13.11 -3.38 24.07
CA LEU A 149 -12.28 -3.07 22.90
C LEU A 149 -13.13 -2.81 21.64
N ILE A 150 -14.16 -3.62 21.39
CA ILE A 150 -15.10 -3.40 20.29
C ILE A 150 -15.87 -2.08 20.49
N SER A 151 -16.32 -1.81 21.72
CA SER A 151 -16.98 -0.54 22.06
C SER A 151 -16.07 0.66 21.83
N GLU A 152 -14.78 0.53 22.12
CA GLU A 152 -13.78 1.58 21.91
C GLU A 152 -13.49 1.80 20.42
N ILE A 153 -13.30 0.72 19.64
CA ILE A 153 -13.17 0.76 18.17
C ILE A 153 -14.38 1.48 17.57
N TRP A 154 -15.58 1.13 18.02
CA TRP A 154 -16.82 1.75 17.57
C TRP A 154 -16.86 3.24 17.93
N THR A 155 -16.42 3.60 19.13
CA THR A 155 -16.37 4.99 19.60
C THR A 155 -15.37 5.83 18.80
N GLN A 156 -14.18 5.29 18.52
CA GLN A 156 -13.19 5.92 17.66
C GLN A 156 -13.72 6.08 16.23
N THR A 157 -14.28 5.02 15.64
CA THR A 157 -14.89 5.05 14.29
C THR A 157 -16.02 6.08 14.21
N LYS A 158 -16.86 6.16 15.24
CA LYS A 158 -17.92 7.17 15.35
C LYS A 158 -17.35 8.57 15.49
N THR A 159 -16.18 8.72 16.11
CA THR A 159 -15.49 10.02 16.25
C THR A 159 -14.91 10.49 14.92
N LEU A 160 -14.33 9.59 14.11
CA LEU A 160 -13.95 9.90 12.72
C LEU A 160 -15.16 10.31 11.87
N SER A 161 -16.33 9.77 12.20
CA SER A 161 -17.59 10.06 11.49
C SER A 161 -18.28 11.35 11.95
N LYS A 162 -17.68 12.13 12.85
CA LYS A 162 -18.20 13.43 13.30
C LYS A 162 -17.38 14.58 12.71
N LYS A 163 -18.00 15.77 12.58
CA LYS A 163 -17.26 17.01 12.29
C LYS A 163 -16.27 17.28 13.44
N PRO A 164 -15.03 17.74 13.18
CA PRO A 164 -14.47 18.21 11.91
C PRO A 164 -13.83 17.14 11.01
N TYR A 165 -13.56 15.93 11.51
CA TYR A 165 -12.75 14.91 10.81
C TYR A 165 -13.52 14.15 9.70
N LEU A 166 -14.85 14.20 9.71
CA LEU A 166 -15.70 13.51 8.74
C LEU A 166 -15.31 13.79 7.28
N LYS A 167 -15.06 15.06 6.92
CA LYS A 167 -14.69 15.44 5.54
C LYS A 167 -13.39 14.77 5.13
N ASN A 168 -12.39 14.84 6.01
CA ASN A 168 -11.06 14.25 5.78
C ASN A 168 -11.13 12.74 5.68
N SER A 169 -11.90 12.08 6.56
CA SER A 169 -12.10 10.63 6.53
C SER A 169 -12.78 10.16 5.25
N PHE A 170 -13.85 10.83 4.82
CA PHE A 170 -14.54 10.51 3.57
C PHE A 170 -13.64 10.70 2.35
N LEU A 171 -12.89 11.82 2.29
CA LEU A 171 -11.92 12.06 1.23
C LEU A 171 -10.85 10.96 1.18
N THR A 172 -10.21 10.64 2.31
CA THR A 172 -9.15 9.62 2.34
C THR A 172 -9.67 8.22 2.00
N CYS A 173 -10.87 7.85 2.47
CA CYS A 173 -11.46 6.56 2.12
C CYS A 173 -11.83 6.49 0.63
N GLY A 174 -12.37 7.57 0.06
CA GLY A 174 -12.71 7.64 -1.37
C GLY A 174 -11.48 7.58 -2.27
N ILE A 175 -10.42 8.31 -1.93
CA ILE A 175 -9.11 8.27 -2.62
C ILE A 175 -8.55 6.86 -2.56
N GLN A 176 -8.48 6.27 -1.36
CA GLN A 176 -7.92 4.93 -1.19
C GLN A 176 -8.73 3.89 -1.94
N PHE A 177 -10.07 3.95 -1.87
CA PHE A 177 -10.95 3.07 -2.64
C PHE A 177 -10.64 3.13 -4.13
N CYS A 178 -10.67 4.32 -4.75
CA CYS A 178 -10.47 4.45 -6.19
C CYS A 178 -9.06 4.04 -6.63
N LEU A 179 -8.05 4.46 -5.86
CA LEU A 179 -6.65 4.19 -6.15
C LEU A 179 -6.33 2.70 -6.01
N THR A 180 -6.63 2.06 -4.87
CA THR A 180 -6.28 0.65 -4.67
C THR A 180 -7.12 -0.29 -5.51
N THR A 181 -8.37 0.06 -5.81
CA THR A 181 -9.20 -0.71 -6.75
C THR A 181 -8.52 -0.77 -8.11
N SER A 182 -8.13 0.38 -8.66
CA SER A 182 -7.45 0.45 -9.96
C SER A 182 -6.09 -0.23 -9.94
N TYR A 183 -5.28 0.03 -8.92
CA TYR A 183 -3.94 -0.56 -8.75
C TYR A 183 -4.00 -2.09 -8.71
N TYR A 184 -4.72 -2.66 -7.74
CA TYR A 184 -4.71 -4.11 -7.54
C TYR A 184 -5.40 -4.85 -8.68
N THR A 185 -6.45 -4.29 -9.28
CA THR A 185 -7.11 -4.92 -10.42
C THR A 185 -6.20 -4.93 -11.64
N LEU A 186 -5.65 -3.80 -12.06
CA LEU A 186 -4.79 -3.77 -13.25
C LEU A 186 -3.50 -4.57 -13.06
N MET A 187 -2.90 -4.55 -11.86
CA MET A 187 -1.70 -5.36 -11.57
C MET A 187 -1.95 -6.86 -11.67
N VAL A 188 -3.10 -7.36 -11.22
CA VAL A 188 -3.44 -8.79 -11.35
C VAL A 188 -3.61 -9.17 -12.82
N TRP A 189 -4.14 -8.26 -13.64
CA TRP A 189 -4.45 -8.53 -15.04
C TRP A 189 -3.31 -8.24 -16.02
N PHE A 190 -2.28 -7.49 -15.63
CA PHE A 190 -1.14 -7.21 -16.52
C PHE A 190 -0.37 -8.47 -16.96
N PRO A 191 0.02 -9.41 -16.09
CA PRO A 191 0.67 -10.64 -16.51
C PRO A 191 -0.18 -11.46 -17.50
N GLU A 192 -1.48 -11.57 -17.24
CA GLU A 192 -2.45 -12.21 -18.13
C GLU A 192 -2.51 -11.50 -19.49
N LEU A 193 -2.54 -10.16 -19.48
CA LEU A 193 -2.57 -9.36 -20.70
C LEU A 193 -1.28 -9.54 -21.51
N PHE A 194 -0.09 -9.57 -20.88
CA PHE A 194 1.16 -9.86 -21.58
C PHE A 194 1.16 -11.25 -22.22
N HIS A 195 0.68 -12.26 -21.48
CA HIS A 195 0.59 -13.62 -22.00
C HIS A 195 -0.32 -13.68 -23.23
N ARG A 196 -1.50 -13.06 -23.15
CA ARG A 196 -2.45 -12.97 -24.25
C ARG A 196 -1.85 -12.27 -25.49
N PHE A 197 -1.12 -11.17 -25.30
CA PHE A 197 -0.43 -10.48 -26.41
C PHE A 197 0.66 -11.34 -27.05
N ASP A 198 1.50 -12.00 -26.25
CA ASP A 198 2.58 -12.88 -26.74
C ASP A 198 2.02 -14.07 -27.55
N ASP A 199 0.93 -14.69 -27.08
CA ASP A 199 0.26 -15.76 -27.81
C ASP A 199 -0.33 -15.28 -29.15
N TYR A 200 -0.92 -14.09 -29.15
CA TYR A 200 -1.47 -13.52 -30.38
C TYR A 200 -0.39 -13.16 -31.41
N GLU A 201 0.69 -12.51 -30.97
CA GLU A 201 1.82 -12.12 -31.83
C GLU A 201 2.49 -13.36 -32.46
N LYS A 202 2.55 -14.49 -31.72
CA LYS A 202 3.04 -15.77 -32.24
C LYS A 202 2.08 -16.41 -33.24
N ALA A 203 0.78 -16.35 -32.99
CA ALA A 203 -0.23 -16.94 -33.86
C ALA A 203 -0.43 -16.15 -35.16
N ASN A 204 -0.29 -14.82 -35.12
CA ASN A 204 -0.55 -13.91 -36.23
C ASN A 204 0.63 -12.94 -36.43
N PRO A 205 1.77 -13.41 -37.00
CA PRO A 205 2.95 -12.57 -37.18
C PRO A 205 2.64 -11.37 -38.08
N GLY A 206 2.88 -10.15 -37.57
CA GLY A 206 2.76 -8.90 -38.32
C GLY A 206 1.36 -8.24 -38.30
N ILE A 207 0.38 -8.82 -37.60
CA ILE A 207 -0.94 -8.22 -37.41
C ILE A 207 -0.98 -7.59 -36.02
N SER A 208 -1.19 -6.28 -35.94
CA SER A 208 -1.39 -5.58 -34.67
C SER A 208 -2.79 -5.87 -34.12
N ALA A 209 -2.89 -6.26 -32.85
CA ALA A 209 -4.16 -6.42 -32.14
C ALA A 209 -4.27 -5.43 -31.00
N SER A 210 -5.47 -4.91 -30.78
CA SER A 210 -5.79 -4.14 -29.57
C SER A 210 -6.06 -5.06 -28.39
N VAL A 211 -6.03 -4.51 -27.17
CA VAL A 211 -6.44 -5.22 -25.94
C VAL A 211 -7.79 -5.94 -26.10
N CYS A 212 -8.70 -5.35 -26.87
CA CYS A 212 -10.01 -5.90 -27.18
C CYS A 212 -9.96 -7.14 -28.06
N ASP A 213 -9.12 -7.11 -29.10
CA ASP A 213 -9.00 -8.20 -30.07
C ASP A 213 -8.39 -9.43 -29.40
N VAL A 214 -7.34 -9.21 -28.60
CA VAL A 214 -6.65 -10.29 -27.88
C VAL A 214 -7.56 -10.92 -26.82
N SER A 215 -8.44 -10.15 -26.18
CA SER A 215 -9.38 -10.70 -25.18
C SER A 215 -10.45 -11.62 -25.78
N SER A 216 -10.87 -11.38 -27.03
CA SER A 216 -11.94 -12.15 -27.69
C SER A 216 -11.55 -13.58 -28.09
N ILE A 217 -10.25 -13.84 -28.25
CA ILE A 217 -9.72 -15.10 -28.78
C ILE A 217 -9.83 -16.24 -27.76
N VAL A 218 -9.74 -15.92 -26.46
CA VAL A 218 -9.88 -16.89 -25.37
C VAL A 218 -11.26 -17.54 -25.36
N ILE A 219 -12.31 -16.83 -25.81
CA ILE A 219 -13.69 -17.35 -25.85
C ILE A 219 -13.86 -18.40 -26.96
N THR A 220 -13.05 -18.37 -28.02
CA THR A 220 -13.25 -19.24 -29.19
C THR A 220 -12.56 -20.60 -29.05
N ASN A 221 -11.49 -20.69 -28.25
CA ASN A 221 -10.66 -21.89 -28.10
C ASN A 221 -10.89 -22.68 -26.80
N SER A 222 -11.93 -22.39 -26.02
CA SER A 222 -12.27 -23.15 -24.81
C SER A 222 -12.88 -24.54 -25.11
N THR A 223 -12.22 -25.34 -25.94
CA THR A 223 -12.24 -26.80 -25.83
C THR A 223 -11.19 -27.19 -24.81
N LEU A 224 -11.67 -27.68 -23.66
CA LEU A 224 -10.95 -28.19 -22.49
C LEU A 224 -9.78 -29.14 -22.87
N SER A 225 -8.64 -28.57 -23.26
CA SER A 225 -7.38 -29.28 -23.44
C SER A 225 -6.45 -28.80 -22.33
N GLY A 226 -5.85 -29.76 -21.61
CA GLY A 226 -5.33 -29.57 -20.26
C GLY A 226 -4.41 -28.36 -20.06
N CYS A 227 -4.50 -27.72 -18.90
CA CYS A 227 -3.60 -26.66 -18.49
C CYS A 227 -2.15 -27.15 -18.56
N ASP A 228 -1.38 -26.64 -19.53
CA ASP A 228 0.06 -26.85 -19.54
C ASP A 228 0.65 -26.18 -18.28
N SER A 229 1.41 -26.94 -17.51
CA SER A 229 1.94 -26.51 -16.21
C SER A 229 3.20 -25.66 -16.32
N LYS A 230 3.66 -25.42 -17.55
CA LYS A 230 4.90 -24.70 -17.83
C LYS A 230 4.63 -23.21 -18.06
N ILE A 231 4.89 -22.42 -17.02
CA ILE A 231 4.83 -20.95 -17.09
C ILE A 231 6.03 -20.43 -17.89
N ASN A 232 5.78 -19.59 -18.90
CA ASN A 232 6.81 -18.96 -19.71
C ASN A 232 7.69 -18.02 -18.86
N SER A 233 9.02 -18.11 -19.01
CA SER A 233 9.98 -17.30 -18.26
C SER A 233 9.82 -15.79 -18.50
N GLN A 234 9.27 -15.40 -19.66
CA GLN A 234 9.02 -14.01 -20.02
C GLN A 234 8.07 -13.31 -19.03
N VAL A 235 7.10 -14.02 -18.43
CA VAL A 235 6.16 -13.42 -17.48
C VAL A 235 6.89 -12.92 -16.22
N PHE A 236 7.85 -13.69 -15.72
CA PHE A 236 8.69 -13.27 -14.59
C PHE A 236 9.56 -12.07 -14.95
N LEU A 237 10.17 -12.09 -16.14
CA LEU A 237 11.01 -11.02 -16.64
C LEU A 237 10.21 -9.70 -16.75
N HIS A 238 9.04 -9.73 -17.39
CA HIS A 238 8.16 -8.55 -17.49
C HIS A 238 7.75 -8.00 -16.12
N THR A 239 7.47 -8.89 -15.15
CA THR A 239 7.14 -8.46 -13.78
C THR A 239 8.33 -7.81 -13.06
N ILE A 240 9.55 -8.30 -13.28
CA ILE A 240 10.78 -7.68 -12.76
C ILE A 240 11.02 -6.30 -13.39
N ILE A 241 10.82 -6.17 -14.71
CA ILE A 241 10.95 -4.88 -15.41
C ILE A 241 9.98 -3.85 -14.83
N ILE A 242 8.73 -4.25 -14.55
CA ILE A 242 7.73 -3.40 -13.89
C ILE A 242 8.25 -2.94 -12.52
N GLY A 243 8.81 -3.84 -11.72
CA GLY A 243 9.40 -3.47 -10.41
C GLY A 243 10.58 -2.51 -10.52
N ILE A 244 11.47 -2.72 -11.49
CA ILE A 244 12.63 -1.83 -11.73
C ILE A 244 12.18 -0.43 -12.15
N ALA A 245 11.08 -0.33 -12.92
CA ALA A 245 10.52 0.95 -13.35
C ALA A 245 10.04 1.84 -12.18
N CYS A 246 9.81 1.29 -10.99
CA CYS A 246 9.47 2.05 -9.79
C CYS A 246 10.67 2.74 -9.13
N ILE A 247 11.90 2.28 -9.38
CA ILE A 247 13.10 2.83 -8.71
C ILE A 247 13.22 4.35 -8.89
N PRO A 248 13.08 4.91 -10.11
CA PRO A 248 13.18 6.36 -10.31
C PRO A 248 12.13 7.14 -9.51
N THR A 249 10.87 6.69 -9.48
CA THR A 249 9.79 7.39 -8.77
C THR A 249 9.98 7.32 -7.25
N SER A 250 10.51 6.20 -6.75
CA SER A 250 10.81 5.99 -5.33
C SER A 250 11.95 6.86 -4.81
N PHE A 251 12.90 7.27 -5.66
CA PHE A 251 13.90 8.29 -5.33
C PHE A 251 13.37 9.71 -5.54
N TRP A 252 12.58 9.94 -6.60
CA TRP A 252 12.04 11.26 -6.92
C TRP A 252 11.27 11.84 -5.72
N LEU A 253 10.31 11.09 -5.17
CA LEU A 253 9.44 11.56 -4.10
C LEU A 253 10.20 12.11 -2.88
N PRO A 254 11.01 11.33 -2.14
CA PRO A 254 11.68 11.83 -0.93
C PRO A 254 12.69 12.95 -1.21
N LEU A 255 13.26 13.03 -2.42
CA LEU A 255 14.22 14.07 -2.79
C LEU A 255 13.53 15.40 -3.12
N CYS A 256 12.38 15.35 -3.79
CA CYS A 256 11.72 16.55 -4.31
C CYS A 256 10.47 16.99 -3.51
N VAL A 257 10.01 16.20 -2.54
CA VAL A 257 8.80 16.51 -1.75
C VAL A 257 8.89 17.86 -1.04
N HIS A 258 10.06 18.26 -0.55
CA HIS A 258 10.25 19.55 0.12
C HIS A 258 10.11 20.75 -0.83
N HIS A 259 10.41 20.58 -2.13
CA HIS A 259 10.36 21.67 -3.10
C HIS A 259 9.02 21.76 -3.82
N LEU A 260 8.43 20.62 -4.19
CA LEU A 260 7.21 20.56 -4.99
C LEU A 260 5.95 20.37 -4.13
N GLY A 261 6.11 19.92 -2.89
CA GLY A 261 5.03 19.61 -1.96
C GLY A 261 4.35 18.26 -2.25
N ILE A 262 3.86 17.61 -1.20
CA ILE A 262 3.22 16.29 -1.29
C ILE A 262 1.96 16.25 -2.15
N LYS A 263 1.19 17.33 -2.14
CA LYS A 263 -0.06 17.45 -2.91
C LYS A 263 0.20 17.47 -4.42
N PHE A 264 1.30 18.08 -4.86
CA PHE A 264 1.69 18.06 -6.27
C PHE A 264 1.91 16.63 -6.75
N PHE A 265 2.70 15.85 -5.99
CA PHE A 265 2.98 14.46 -6.32
C PHE A 265 1.71 13.63 -6.45
N LEU A 266 0.79 13.74 -5.48
CA LEU A 266 -0.48 13.01 -5.50
C LEU A 266 -1.33 13.32 -6.75
N VAL A 267 -1.53 14.60 -7.07
CA VAL A 267 -2.40 14.98 -8.18
C VAL A 267 -1.74 14.64 -9.51
N PHE A 268 -0.44 14.90 -9.65
CA PHE A 268 0.33 14.60 -10.85
C PHE A 268 0.34 13.10 -11.14
N SER A 269 0.73 12.28 -10.17
CA SER A 269 0.86 10.84 -10.36
C SER A 269 -0.48 10.17 -10.70
N LEU A 270 -1.57 10.56 -10.03
CA LEU A 270 -2.91 10.00 -10.30
C LEU A 270 -3.47 10.44 -11.65
N THR A 271 -3.23 11.68 -12.05
CA THR A 271 -3.71 12.22 -13.32
C THR A 271 -2.98 11.56 -14.49
N VAL A 272 -1.65 11.47 -14.41
CA VAL A 272 -0.85 10.76 -15.44
C VAL A 272 -1.21 9.28 -15.46
N ALA A 273 -1.37 8.61 -14.30
CA ALA A 273 -1.84 7.23 -14.26
C ALA A 273 -3.21 7.05 -14.93
N GLY A 274 -4.16 7.97 -14.72
CA GLY A 274 -5.47 7.95 -15.38
C GLY A 274 -5.37 8.03 -16.91
N PHE A 275 -4.50 8.90 -17.44
CA PHE A 275 -4.23 8.98 -18.88
C PHE A 275 -3.54 7.73 -19.41
N ILE A 276 -2.60 7.16 -18.66
CA ILE A 276 -1.91 5.91 -19.05
C ILE A 276 -2.91 4.75 -19.09
N THR A 277 -3.80 4.63 -18.12
CA THR A 277 -4.87 3.63 -18.13
C THR A 277 -5.79 3.82 -19.34
N PHE A 278 -6.16 5.05 -19.70
CA PHE A 278 -6.90 5.32 -20.93
C PHE A 278 -6.09 4.93 -22.18
N GLY A 279 -4.78 5.19 -22.16
CA GLY A 279 -3.82 4.82 -23.21
C GLY A 279 -3.75 3.33 -23.50
N LEU A 280 -4.07 2.46 -22.53
CA LEU A 280 -4.14 1.00 -22.74
C LEU A 280 -5.10 0.61 -23.87
N TYR A 281 -6.12 1.43 -24.14
CA TYR A 281 -7.04 1.20 -25.25
C TYR A 281 -6.34 1.25 -26.62
N PHE A 282 -5.30 2.06 -26.77
CA PHE A 282 -4.60 2.28 -28.05
C PHE A 282 -3.40 1.37 -28.26
N VAL A 283 -3.09 0.51 -27.29
CA VAL A 283 -1.96 -0.42 -27.34
C VAL A 283 -2.17 -1.44 -28.45
N ARG A 284 -1.11 -1.67 -29.23
CA ARG A 284 -1.10 -2.58 -30.38
C ARG A 284 -0.04 -3.67 -30.32
N THR A 285 0.92 -3.55 -29.39
CA THR A 285 2.04 -4.47 -29.24
C THR A 285 2.30 -4.82 -27.78
N SER A 286 2.91 -5.98 -27.55
CA SER A 286 3.36 -6.43 -26.22
C SER A 286 4.31 -5.43 -25.54
N LEU A 287 5.20 -4.78 -26.32
CA LEU A 287 6.14 -3.78 -25.82
C LEU A 287 5.44 -2.49 -25.39
N GLU A 288 4.50 -1.96 -26.20
CA GLU A 288 3.70 -0.80 -25.81
C GLU A 288 2.92 -1.05 -24.52
N ASN A 289 2.34 -2.24 -24.38
CA ASN A 289 1.65 -2.66 -23.16
C ASN A 289 2.60 -2.62 -21.96
N LEU A 290 3.80 -3.20 -22.10
CA LEU A 290 4.81 -3.25 -21.05
C LEU A 290 5.23 -1.85 -20.60
N ILE A 291 5.49 -0.93 -21.53
CA ILE A 291 5.87 0.45 -21.21
C ILE A 291 4.76 1.14 -20.41
N LEU A 292 3.51 1.04 -20.86
CA LEU A 292 2.38 1.67 -20.14
C LEU A 292 2.17 1.04 -18.76
N SER A 293 2.29 -0.28 -18.63
CA SER A 293 2.22 -0.98 -17.34
C SER A 293 3.33 -0.55 -16.37
N CYS A 294 4.56 -0.35 -16.86
CA CYS A 294 5.67 0.17 -16.06
C CYS A 294 5.39 1.58 -15.53
N ILE A 295 4.93 2.50 -16.40
CA ILE A 295 4.59 3.86 -16.00
C ILE A 295 3.42 3.85 -15.00
N PHE A 296 2.40 3.04 -15.27
CA PHE A 296 1.24 2.88 -14.41
C PHE A 296 1.66 2.41 -13.00
N GLU A 297 2.46 1.34 -12.89
CA GLU A 297 2.90 0.84 -11.59
C GLU A 297 3.71 1.89 -10.83
N ALA A 298 4.70 2.49 -11.50
CA ALA A 298 5.60 3.46 -10.87
C ALA A 298 4.85 4.67 -10.29
N LEU A 299 3.81 5.15 -10.97
CA LEU A 299 3.01 6.30 -10.54
C LEU A 299 1.92 5.94 -9.52
N THR A 300 1.28 4.78 -9.67
CA THR A 300 0.22 4.37 -8.74
C THR A 300 0.80 3.88 -7.42
N SER A 301 1.93 3.16 -7.43
CA SER A 301 2.70 2.79 -6.23
C SER A 301 3.11 4.05 -5.45
N LEU A 302 3.71 5.01 -6.16
CA LEU A 302 4.05 6.33 -5.62
C LEU A 302 2.84 7.02 -4.98
N SER A 303 1.69 7.01 -5.66
CA SER A 303 0.44 7.61 -5.16
C SER A 303 -0.01 6.97 -3.85
N ILE A 304 0.02 5.63 -3.77
CA ILE A 304 -0.43 4.88 -2.58
C ILE A 304 0.42 5.26 -1.36
N SER A 305 1.74 5.26 -1.48
CA SER A 305 2.63 5.63 -0.37
C SER A 305 2.50 7.09 0.03
N THR A 306 2.27 7.97 -0.94
CA THR A 306 2.04 9.39 -0.67
C THR A 306 0.71 9.63 0.06
N VAL A 307 -0.36 8.89 -0.29
CA VAL A 307 -1.64 8.95 0.46
C VAL A 307 -1.42 8.55 1.92
N TYR A 308 -0.67 7.49 2.19
CA TYR A 308 -0.37 7.08 3.57
C TYR A 308 0.42 8.14 4.34
N CYS A 309 1.38 8.82 3.70
CA CYS A 309 2.09 9.94 4.30
C CYS A 309 1.11 11.07 4.70
N VAL A 310 0.23 11.49 3.78
CA VAL A 310 -0.77 12.52 4.07
C VAL A 310 -1.73 12.08 5.18
N MET A 311 -2.14 10.80 5.21
CA MET A 311 -3.01 10.29 6.27
C MET A 311 -2.37 10.39 7.66
N VAL A 312 -1.06 10.17 7.78
CA VAL A 312 -0.33 10.35 9.04
C VAL A 312 -0.37 11.81 9.48
N ASP A 313 -0.29 12.75 8.56
CA ASP A 313 -0.33 14.18 8.89
C ASP A 313 -1.75 14.72 9.14
N LEU A 314 -2.75 14.16 8.49
CA LEU A 314 -4.14 14.63 8.52
C LEU A 314 -4.88 14.26 9.81
N PHE A 315 -4.52 13.12 10.42
CA PHE A 315 -5.20 12.59 11.60
C PHE A 315 -4.33 12.70 12.87
N PRO A 316 -4.93 13.08 14.01
CA PRO A 316 -4.24 13.07 15.29
C PRO A 316 -3.88 11.64 15.70
N THR A 317 -2.83 11.49 16.50
CA THR A 317 -2.21 10.18 16.82
C THR A 317 -3.21 9.17 17.40
N ASN A 318 -4.08 9.60 18.32
CA ASN A 318 -5.15 8.78 18.88
C ASN A 318 -6.17 8.22 17.87
N LEU A 319 -6.33 8.82 16.69
CA LEU A 319 -7.29 8.39 15.65
C LEU A 319 -6.62 7.91 14.36
N ARG A 320 -5.31 8.13 14.22
CA ARG A 320 -4.55 7.89 12.99
C ARG A 320 -4.56 6.43 12.56
N VAL A 321 -4.30 5.51 13.50
CA VAL A 321 -4.30 4.06 13.22
C VAL A 321 -5.68 3.60 12.79
N MET A 322 -6.74 4.09 13.44
CA MET A 322 -8.13 3.78 13.08
C MET A 322 -8.48 4.31 11.68
N ALA A 323 -8.07 5.55 11.36
CA ALA A 323 -8.28 6.15 10.04
C ALA A 323 -7.57 5.35 8.94
N ALA A 324 -6.30 4.99 9.17
CA ALA A 324 -5.52 4.18 8.25
C ALA A 324 -6.14 2.79 8.03
N ALA A 325 -6.60 2.13 9.11
CA ALA A 325 -7.25 0.83 9.03
C ALA A 325 -8.59 0.89 8.29
N MET A 326 -9.43 1.90 8.59
CA MET A 326 -10.70 2.14 7.91
C MET A 326 -10.48 2.35 6.41
N SER A 327 -9.59 3.28 6.04
CA SER A 327 -9.25 3.56 4.63
C SER A 327 -8.71 2.33 3.90
N MET A 328 -7.81 1.55 4.53
CA MET A 328 -7.32 0.28 3.97
C MET A 328 -8.43 -0.73 3.73
N THR A 329 -9.41 -0.81 4.63
CA THR A 329 -10.52 -1.75 4.53
C THR A 329 -11.39 -1.41 3.33
N PHE A 330 -11.73 -0.13 3.15
CA PHE A 330 -12.41 0.34 1.94
C PHE A 330 -11.58 0.07 0.68
N GLY A 331 -10.28 0.34 0.72
CA GLY A 331 -9.38 0.08 -0.40
C GLY A 331 -9.33 -1.39 -0.82
N ARG A 332 -9.20 -2.31 0.15
CA ARG A 332 -9.19 -3.76 -0.10
C ARG A 332 -10.55 -4.29 -0.55
N GLY A 333 -11.64 -3.77 0.01
CA GLY A 333 -12.99 -4.08 -0.45
C GLY A 333 -13.22 -3.65 -1.91
N GLY A 334 -12.71 -2.47 -2.28
CA GLY A 334 -12.72 -2.00 -3.66
C GLY A 334 -11.89 -2.87 -4.60
N ALA A 335 -10.70 -3.31 -4.19
CA ALA A 335 -9.88 -4.22 -4.99
C ALA A 335 -10.54 -5.58 -5.26
N LEU A 336 -11.26 -6.14 -4.29
CA LEU A 336 -12.05 -7.36 -4.47
C LEU A 336 -13.13 -7.13 -5.52
N LEU A 337 -13.94 -6.07 -5.34
CA LEU A 337 -15.03 -5.74 -6.24
C LEU A 337 -14.52 -5.42 -7.67
N GLY A 338 -13.42 -4.67 -7.78
CA GLY A 338 -12.80 -4.32 -9.05
C GLY A 338 -12.30 -5.52 -9.82
N ASN A 339 -11.67 -6.50 -9.17
CA ASN A 339 -11.23 -7.72 -9.84
C ASN A 339 -12.40 -8.56 -10.37
N LEU A 340 -13.48 -8.67 -9.61
CA LEU A 340 -14.70 -9.37 -10.04
C LEU A 340 -15.36 -8.65 -11.23
N ILE A 341 -15.49 -7.33 -11.15
CA ILE A 341 -16.08 -6.49 -12.20
C ILE A 341 -15.22 -6.52 -13.47
N PHE A 342 -13.90 -6.40 -13.36
CA PHE A 342 -12.99 -6.41 -14.51
C PHE A 342 -13.06 -7.77 -15.23
N GLY A 343 -12.97 -8.88 -14.50
CA GLY A 343 -13.03 -10.21 -15.10
C GLY A 343 -14.34 -10.49 -15.82
N PHE A 344 -15.47 -10.00 -15.31
CA PHE A 344 -16.76 -10.13 -15.99
C PHE A 344 -16.89 -9.21 -17.21
N LEU A 345 -16.39 -7.97 -17.11
CA LEU A 345 -16.57 -6.96 -18.16
C LEU A 345 -15.58 -7.09 -19.32
N ILE A 346 -14.37 -7.60 -19.08
CA ILE A 346 -13.34 -7.69 -20.14
C ILE A 346 -13.78 -8.60 -21.28
N ASP A 347 -14.51 -9.67 -20.97
CA ASP A 347 -15.01 -10.64 -21.95
C ASP A 347 -16.27 -10.13 -22.68
N LEU A 348 -17.05 -9.23 -22.06
CA LEU A 348 -18.24 -8.65 -22.68
C LEU A 348 -17.92 -7.44 -23.55
N ASN A 349 -17.20 -6.47 -22.99
CA ASN A 349 -16.84 -5.21 -23.64
C ASN A 349 -15.56 -4.67 -22.99
N CYS A 350 -14.41 -4.98 -23.58
CA CYS A 350 -13.07 -4.50 -23.20
C CYS A 350 -12.94 -2.98 -22.93
N ILE A 351 -13.77 -2.14 -23.56
CA ILE A 351 -13.74 -0.67 -23.42
C ILE A 351 -14.27 -0.23 -22.04
N ILE A 352 -15.28 -0.93 -21.53
CA ILE A 352 -15.93 -0.59 -20.26
C ILE A 352 -14.94 -0.64 -19.08
N PRO A 353 -14.18 -1.73 -18.84
CA PRO A 353 -13.26 -1.76 -17.72
C PRO A 353 -12.19 -0.66 -17.86
N ILE A 354 -11.59 -0.47 -19.04
CA ILE A 354 -10.54 0.55 -19.25
C ILE A 354 -11.05 1.95 -18.88
N THR A 355 -12.24 2.32 -19.38
CA THR A 355 -12.85 3.63 -19.11
C THR A 355 -13.25 3.80 -17.65
N VAL A 356 -13.78 2.76 -17.01
CA VAL A 356 -14.14 2.78 -15.57
C VAL A 356 -12.92 3.00 -14.70
N PHE A 357 -11.84 2.23 -14.86
CA PHE A 357 -10.64 2.37 -14.02
C PHE A 357 -9.90 3.68 -14.28
N SER A 358 -9.86 4.16 -15.53
CA SER A 358 -9.34 5.49 -15.84
C SER A 358 -10.14 6.60 -15.14
N ALA A 359 -11.48 6.53 -15.21
CA ALA A 359 -12.36 7.48 -14.51
C ALA A 359 -12.17 7.44 -12.98
N MET A 360 -12.00 6.26 -12.38
CA MET A 360 -11.72 6.13 -10.95
C MET A 360 -10.41 6.83 -10.56
N LEU A 361 -9.36 6.75 -11.38
CA LEU A 361 -8.09 7.46 -11.14
C LEU A 361 -8.24 8.97 -11.24
N PHE A 362 -8.99 9.48 -12.22
CA PHE A 362 -9.29 10.92 -12.32
C PHE A 362 -10.14 11.42 -11.15
N VAL A 363 -11.13 10.64 -10.71
CA VAL A 363 -11.91 10.94 -9.50
C VAL A 363 -10.98 11.00 -8.29
N SER A 364 -10.07 10.03 -8.15
CA SER A 364 -9.07 10.03 -7.08
C SER A 364 -8.18 11.29 -7.11
N ALA A 365 -7.70 11.69 -8.30
CA ALA A 365 -6.91 12.92 -8.47
C ALA A 365 -7.70 14.18 -8.06
N PHE A 366 -8.98 14.25 -8.43
CA PHE A 366 -9.87 15.34 -8.02
C PHE A 366 -10.10 15.38 -6.51
N LEU A 367 -10.33 14.21 -5.88
CA LEU A 367 -10.46 14.12 -4.42
C LEU A 367 -9.16 14.51 -3.71
N CYS A 368 -7.99 14.14 -4.23
CA CYS A 368 -6.69 14.59 -3.72
C CYS A 368 -6.53 16.11 -3.81
N TRP A 369 -7.07 16.74 -4.86
CA TRP A 369 -7.07 18.20 -4.97
C TRP A 369 -7.94 18.88 -3.89
N LEU A 370 -8.99 18.23 -3.40
CA LEU A 370 -9.83 18.72 -2.30
C LEU A 370 -9.22 18.55 -0.90
N LEU A 371 -8.12 17.79 -0.77
CA LEU A 371 -7.42 17.63 0.50
C LEU A 371 -6.78 18.97 0.95
N PRO A 372 -6.82 19.25 2.27
CA PRO A 372 -6.12 20.42 2.82
C PRO A 372 -4.62 20.27 2.62
N THR A 373 -3.93 21.39 2.43
CA THR A 373 -2.47 21.41 2.34
C THR A 373 -1.89 21.06 3.71
N THR A 374 -1.29 19.87 3.83
CA THR A 374 -0.54 19.43 5.00
C THR A 374 0.90 19.92 4.91
N GLY A 375 1.54 20.27 6.04
CA GLY A 375 2.98 20.56 6.11
C GLY A 375 3.42 22.03 6.28
N THR A 376 2.55 23.02 6.07
CA THR A 376 2.94 24.45 6.15
C THR A 376 2.79 25.10 7.54
N GLN A 377 2.13 24.47 8.50
CA GLN A 377 1.86 25.08 9.83
C GLN A 377 2.95 24.83 10.89
N ALA A 378 4.05 24.15 10.54
CA ALA A 378 5.16 23.89 11.47
C ALA A 378 6.45 24.68 11.11
N LEU A 379 6.34 25.62 10.17
CA LEU A 379 7.39 26.56 9.81
C LEU A 379 7.03 27.92 10.39
N ASP A 380 7.12 28.03 11.72
CA ASP A 380 7.51 29.24 12.46
C ASP A 380 7.84 28.87 13.91
#